data_AF-A0A143XMA8-F1
#
_entry.id   AF-A0A143XMA8-F1
#
_cell.length_a   1.000
_cell.length_b   1.000
_cell.length_c   1.000
_cell.angle_alpha   90.00
_cell.angle_beta   90.00
_cell.angle_gamma   90.00
#
_symmetry.space_group_name_H-M   'P 1'
#
loop_
_entity.id
_entity.type
_entity.pdbx_description
1 polymer ?
#
loop_
_entity_poly.entity_id
_entity_poly.type
_entity_poly.pdbx_seq_one_letter_code
_entity_poly.pdbx_strand_id
1 'polypeptide(L)'
;MKKKITTIVLAGIMAFAIAACGGTGDDGAGDTSAQAENNTVQATTEESVTTTEEGVATTTYQDILDEYTKQIQEATPTLVEEYNAESEEIADDINALAELSNSKVEELATICNDGVEEMASLMTQNGDEYETYEEWAGKLQDVYMEYAAQITDTYTSSATDISTDDLMDAMEELQ
;
A
#
# COMPACT_ATOMS: atom_id res chain seq x y z
N MET A 1 7.13 38.03 4.21
CA MET A 1 6.97 38.22 2.74
C MET A 1 5.71 37.48 2.31
N LYS A 2 4.93 38.08 1.41
CA LYS A 2 3.54 37.70 1.12
C LYS A 2 3.48 36.46 0.21
N LYS A 3 2.66 35.49 0.62
CA LYS A 3 2.37 34.21 -0.05
C LYS A 3 1.81 34.44 -1.46
N LYS A 4 2.15 33.58 -2.42
CA LYS A 4 1.44 33.43 -3.69
C LYS A 4 1.16 31.94 -3.90
N ILE A 5 -0.11 31.58 -3.79
CA ILE A 5 -0.67 30.26 -4.08
C ILE A 5 -1.07 30.30 -5.55
N THR A 6 -0.59 29.36 -6.35
CA THR A 6 -1.01 29.19 -7.74
C THR A 6 -1.82 27.90 -7.85
N THR A 7 -3.14 28.07 -7.78
CA THR A 7 -4.15 27.05 -8.08
C THR A 7 -4.10 26.71 -9.58
N ILE A 8 -3.90 25.43 -9.92
CA ILE A 8 -4.14 24.90 -11.26
C ILE A 8 -5.34 23.96 -11.16
N VAL A 9 -6.49 24.42 -11.66
CA VAL A 9 -7.66 23.59 -11.95
C VAL A 9 -7.44 23.00 -13.35
N LEU A 10 -7.37 21.67 -13.45
CA LEU A 10 -7.52 20.99 -14.74
C LEU A 10 -8.71 20.02 -14.64
N ALA A 11 -9.84 20.46 -15.18
CA ALA A 11 -11.00 19.62 -15.43
C ALA A 11 -10.77 18.80 -16.70
N GLY A 12 -11.08 17.50 -16.64
CA GLY A 12 -10.98 16.59 -17.78
C GLY A 12 -11.80 15.33 -17.58
N ILE A 13 -13.13 15.45 -17.72
CA ILE A 13 -14.06 14.34 -17.84
C ILE A 13 -13.82 13.64 -19.18
N MET A 14 -13.62 12.32 -19.20
CA MET A 14 -13.97 11.52 -20.36
C MET A 14 -14.40 10.11 -19.94
N ALA A 15 -15.73 9.90 -19.99
CA ALA A 15 -16.36 8.60 -19.91
C ALA A 15 -15.97 7.73 -21.12
N PHE A 16 -15.76 6.44 -20.90
CA PHE A 16 -15.88 5.43 -21.96
C PHE A 16 -16.62 4.19 -21.48
N ALA A 17 -17.41 3.66 -22.41
CA ALA A 17 -18.57 2.84 -22.22
C ALA A 17 -18.27 1.38 -21.87
N ILE A 18 -19.24 0.83 -21.15
CA ILE A 18 -19.48 -0.59 -20.87
C ILE A 18 -19.68 -1.32 -22.21
N ALA A 19 -18.78 -2.24 -22.54
CA ALA A 19 -19.02 -3.22 -23.59
C ALA A 19 -19.71 -4.44 -22.97
N ALA A 20 -21.04 -4.39 -22.93
CA ALA A 20 -21.88 -5.56 -22.73
C ALA A 20 -21.95 -6.35 -24.05
N CYS A 21 -21.43 -7.57 -24.03
CA CYS A 21 -21.60 -8.62 -25.04
C CYS A 21 -21.86 -9.90 -24.22
N GLY A 22 -22.93 -10.69 -24.36
CA GLY A 22 -23.87 -10.88 -25.46
C GLY A 22 -23.90 -12.37 -25.83
N GLY A 23 -24.97 -13.08 -25.49
CA GLY A 23 -25.34 -14.42 -26.01
C GLY A 23 -25.12 -15.58 -25.02
N THR A 24 -26.15 -16.10 -24.32
CA THR A 24 -27.27 -16.98 -24.76
C THR A 24 -26.88 -18.44 -24.90
N GLY A 25 -27.43 -19.27 -24.01
CA GLY A 25 -27.49 -20.74 -24.08
C GLY A 25 -28.51 -21.26 -23.05
N ASP A 26 -29.74 -21.45 -23.51
CA ASP A 26 -30.87 -22.13 -22.85
C ASP A 26 -30.67 -23.65 -22.94
N ASP A 27 -30.91 -24.39 -21.86
CA ASP A 27 -31.35 -25.79 -21.92
C ASP A 27 -31.78 -26.33 -20.54
N GLY A 28 -33.00 -26.85 -20.46
CA GLY A 28 -33.23 -28.12 -19.75
C GLY A 28 -34.08 -28.10 -18.48
N ALA A 29 -35.35 -28.47 -18.64
CA ALA A 29 -36.38 -28.67 -17.63
C ALA A 29 -36.27 -29.98 -16.80
N GLY A 30 -36.99 -30.02 -15.67
CA GLY A 30 -37.43 -31.23 -14.95
C GLY A 30 -37.20 -31.16 -13.43
N ASP A 31 -38.09 -30.58 -12.61
CA ASP A 31 -39.31 -31.13 -11.98
C ASP A 31 -39.09 -31.90 -10.65
N THR A 32 -39.91 -31.50 -9.66
CA THR A 32 -40.35 -32.16 -8.41
C THR A 32 -39.32 -32.40 -7.28
N SER A 33 -39.55 -32.12 -5.99
CA SER A 33 -40.79 -32.05 -5.20
C SER A 33 -40.67 -31.13 -3.98
N ALA A 34 -41.81 -30.59 -3.60
CA ALA A 34 -42.08 -29.87 -2.36
C ALA A 34 -41.84 -30.71 -1.09
N GLN A 35 -41.41 -30.05 -0.01
CA GLN A 35 -42.16 -30.11 1.25
C GLN A 35 -41.88 -28.86 2.12
N ALA A 36 -42.97 -28.24 2.54
CA ALA A 36 -43.06 -27.12 3.47
C ALA A 36 -42.86 -27.57 4.93
N GLU A 37 -42.47 -26.63 5.80
CA GLU A 37 -43.13 -26.21 7.06
C GLU A 37 -42.16 -25.28 7.83
N ASN A 38 -42.43 -23.96 7.93
CA ASN A 38 -43.30 -23.26 8.88
C ASN A 38 -42.67 -23.05 10.28
N ASN A 39 -42.24 -21.80 10.60
CA ASN A 39 -42.80 -21.07 11.76
C ASN A 39 -42.47 -19.56 11.78
N THR A 40 -43.52 -18.77 11.56
CA THR A 40 -44.01 -17.59 12.31
C THR A 40 -43.05 -16.63 13.04
N VAL A 41 -42.92 -15.43 12.45
CA VAL A 41 -43.06 -14.06 13.00
C VAL A 41 -42.79 -13.78 14.50
N GLN A 42 -41.84 -12.88 14.77
CA GLN A 42 -42.03 -11.86 15.81
C GLN A 42 -41.41 -10.53 15.38
N ALA A 43 -42.29 -9.54 15.20
CA ALA A 43 -41.95 -8.14 15.01
C ALA A 43 -41.34 -7.55 16.28
N THR A 44 -40.37 -6.64 16.13
CA THR A 44 -40.20 -5.53 17.06
C THR A 44 -39.77 -4.30 16.27
N THR A 45 -40.59 -3.27 16.38
CA THR A 45 -40.53 -1.97 15.72
C THR A 45 -39.55 -1.05 16.45
N GLU A 46 -38.74 -0.36 15.64
CA GLU A 46 -38.10 0.95 15.81
C GLU A 46 -37.82 1.49 17.22
N GLU A 47 -36.55 1.75 17.50
CA GLU A 47 -36.17 2.99 18.17
C GLU A 47 -35.09 3.72 17.35
N SER A 48 -35.53 4.83 16.78
CA SER A 48 -34.72 5.88 16.15
C SER A 48 -33.67 6.38 17.13
N VAL A 49 -32.39 6.15 16.84
CA VAL A 49 -31.31 6.97 17.38
C VAL A 49 -30.94 7.97 16.31
N THR A 50 -31.47 9.17 16.50
CA THR A 50 -31.06 10.38 15.79
C THR A 50 -29.65 10.72 16.27
N THR A 51 -28.63 10.16 15.62
CA THR A 51 -27.26 10.62 15.86
C THR A 51 -27.08 11.95 15.15
N THR A 52 -26.94 12.97 16.00
CA THR A 52 -26.64 14.35 15.70
C THR A 52 -25.51 14.46 14.68
N GLU A 53 -25.83 15.04 13.51
CA GLU A 53 -24.86 15.56 12.55
C GLU A 53 -24.13 16.75 13.19
N GLU A 54 -23.05 16.49 13.93
CA GLU A 54 -21.93 17.42 14.03
C GLU A 54 -20.83 16.88 13.14
N GLY A 55 -20.41 17.66 12.14
CA GLY A 55 -19.55 17.24 11.03
C GLY A 55 -18.32 16.46 11.49
N VAL A 56 -18.44 15.14 11.48
CA VAL A 56 -17.32 14.22 11.58
C VAL A 56 -16.60 14.34 10.25
N ALA A 57 -15.36 14.81 10.26
CA ALA A 57 -14.48 14.59 9.12
C ALA A 57 -14.37 13.07 8.97
N THR A 58 -15.07 12.51 8.00
CA THR A 58 -15.05 11.08 7.70
C THR A 58 -13.74 10.79 6.97
N THR A 59 -12.78 10.18 7.65
CA THR A 59 -11.58 9.65 7.01
C THR A 59 -11.97 8.66 5.91
N THR A 60 -11.40 8.80 4.72
CA THR A 60 -11.58 7.87 3.61
C THR A 60 -10.33 7.02 3.38
N TYR A 61 -10.45 5.91 2.64
CA TYR A 61 -9.25 5.13 2.25
C TYR A 61 -8.25 5.96 1.44
N GLN A 62 -8.73 6.91 0.64
CA GLN A 62 -7.86 7.82 -0.11
C GLN A 62 -7.05 8.71 0.84
N ASP A 63 -7.67 9.23 1.90
CA ASP A 63 -6.96 10.06 2.89
C ASP A 63 -5.86 9.24 3.58
N ILE A 64 -6.15 7.99 3.95
CA ILE A 64 -5.17 7.07 4.55
C ILE A 64 -4.04 6.77 3.55
N LEU A 65 -4.39 6.41 2.30
CA LEU A 65 -3.40 6.13 1.26
C LEU A 65 -2.47 7.32 1.04
N ASP A 66 -3.02 8.54 0.91
CA ASP A 66 -2.23 9.75 0.66
C ASP A 66 -1.30 10.07 1.83
N GLU A 67 -1.79 9.93 3.07
CA GLU A 67 -1.00 10.17 4.27
C GLU A 67 0.18 9.20 4.38
N TYR A 68 -0.06 7.89 4.30
CA TYR A 68 1.02 6.91 4.42
C TYR A 68 1.93 6.86 3.19
N THR A 69 1.41 7.17 2.00
CA THR A 69 2.26 7.39 0.81
C THR A 69 3.26 8.50 1.06
N LYS A 70 2.80 9.62 1.62
CA LYS A 70 3.68 10.74 1.95
C LYS A 70 4.70 10.37 3.03
N GLN A 71 4.30 9.63 4.07
CA GLN A 71 5.24 9.18 5.11
C GLN A 71 6.32 8.25 4.53
N ILE A 72 5.96 7.31 3.66
CA ILE A 72 6.92 6.45 2.94
C ILE A 72 7.87 7.30 2.09
N GLN A 73 7.32 8.26 1.33
CA GLN A 73 8.10 9.18 0.49
C GLN A 73 9.11 10.02 1.28
N GLU A 74 8.71 10.52 2.45
CA GLU A 74 9.57 11.37 3.29
C GLU A 74 10.60 10.55 4.09
N ALA A 75 10.24 9.32 4.49
CA ALA A 75 11.14 8.43 5.22
C ALA A 75 12.25 7.85 4.32
N THR A 76 11.93 7.50 3.08
CA THR A 76 12.88 6.82 2.17
C THR A 76 14.22 7.56 1.99
N PRO A 77 14.28 8.86 1.65
CA PRO A 77 15.57 9.54 1.51
C PRO A 77 16.35 9.59 2.83
N THR A 78 15.66 9.69 3.96
CA THR A 78 16.30 9.66 5.29
C THR A 78 16.93 8.29 5.56
N LEU A 79 16.21 7.21 5.28
CA LEU A 79 16.71 5.84 5.45
C LEU A 79 17.88 5.51 4.51
N VAL A 80 17.88 6.05 3.29
CA VAL A 80 19.01 5.93 2.35
C VAL A 80 20.22 6.72 2.86
N GLU A 81 20.04 7.92 3.41
CA GLU A 81 21.12 8.68 4.03
C GLU A 81 21.72 7.94 5.23
N GLU A 82 20.88 7.37 6.10
CA GLU A 82 21.33 6.55 7.23
C GLU A 82 22.06 5.30 6.78
N TYR A 83 21.54 4.57 5.77
CA TYR A 83 22.22 3.43 5.17
C TYR A 83 23.64 3.80 4.72
N ASN A 84 23.77 4.89 3.96
CA ASN A 84 25.07 5.33 3.43
C ASN A 84 26.05 5.74 4.53
N ALA A 85 25.56 6.34 5.61
CA ALA A 85 26.42 6.72 6.73
C ALA A 85 26.87 5.51 7.56
N GLU A 86 25.97 4.57 7.82
CA GLU A 86 26.26 3.37 8.61
C GLU A 86 27.08 2.33 7.82
N SER A 87 26.95 2.30 6.50
CA SER A 87 27.66 1.34 5.64
C SER A 87 29.17 1.59 5.55
N GLU A 88 29.64 2.82 5.79
CA GLU A 88 31.07 3.17 5.75
C GLU A 88 31.91 2.33 6.73
N GLU A 89 31.35 1.98 7.89
CA GLU A 89 32.06 1.19 8.92
C GLU A 89 32.10 -0.32 8.60
N ILE A 90 31.26 -0.77 7.67
CA ILE A 90 31.06 -2.19 7.32
C ILE A 90 31.24 -2.45 5.82
N ALA A 91 31.93 -1.54 5.12
CA ALA A 91 32.02 -1.53 3.66
C ALA A 91 32.57 -2.84 3.06
N ASP A 92 33.43 -3.57 3.77
CA ASP A 92 34.02 -4.84 3.30
C ASP A 92 33.20 -6.09 3.66
N ASP A 93 32.06 -5.94 4.36
CA ASP A 93 31.22 -7.06 4.80
C ASP A 93 29.85 -7.03 4.12
N ILE A 94 29.75 -7.75 2.99
CA ILE A 94 28.52 -7.89 2.20
C ILE A 94 27.34 -8.41 3.05
N ASN A 95 27.58 -9.29 4.03
CA ASN A 95 26.49 -9.80 4.85
C ASN A 95 25.97 -8.71 5.79
N ALA A 96 26.88 -7.96 6.42
CA ALA A 96 26.50 -6.82 7.27
C ALA A 96 25.77 -5.74 6.46
N LEU A 97 26.21 -5.46 5.23
CA LEU A 97 25.54 -4.51 4.33
C LEU A 97 24.12 -4.97 3.95
N ALA A 98 23.91 -6.28 3.74
CA ALA A 98 22.60 -6.84 3.46
C ALA A 98 21.68 -6.77 4.70
N GLU A 99 22.21 -7.07 5.89
CA GLU A 99 21.49 -6.92 7.16
C GLU A 99 21.08 -5.47 7.40
N LEU A 100 21.97 -4.51 7.15
CA LEU A 100 21.67 -3.09 7.25
C LEU A 100 20.56 -2.68 6.26
N SER A 101 20.65 -3.11 4.99
CA SER A 101 19.61 -2.83 3.99
C SER A 101 18.24 -3.38 4.41
N ASN A 102 18.20 -4.61 4.92
CA ASN A 102 16.95 -5.24 5.39
C ASN A 102 16.37 -4.46 6.57
N SER A 103 17.19 -4.05 7.53
CA SER A 103 16.73 -3.22 8.65
C SER A 103 16.07 -1.93 8.19
N LYS A 104 16.65 -1.23 7.21
CA LYS A 104 16.07 0.02 6.67
C LYS A 104 14.78 -0.24 5.87
N VAL A 105 14.69 -1.37 5.15
CA VAL A 105 13.44 -1.78 4.49
C VAL A 105 12.35 -2.13 5.52
N GLU A 106 12.70 -2.76 6.65
CA GLU A 106 11.75 -3.07 7.75
C GLU A 106 11.16 -1.81 8.39
N GLU A 107 11.96 -0.75 8.54
CA GLU A 107 11.47 0.55 9.01
C GLU A 107 10.40 1.13 8.05
N LEU A 108 10.63 1.05 6.74
CA LEU A 108 9.65 1.47 5.74
C LEU A 108 8.40 0.57 5.73
N ALA A 109 8.59 -0.74 5.94
CA ALA A 109 7.50 -1.71 6.02
C ALA A 109 6.58 -1.43 7.21
N THR A 110 7.12 -0.94 8.32
CA THR A 110 6.33 -0.54 9.50
C THR A 110 5.32 0.55 9.14
N ILE A 111 5.74 1.59 8.41
CA ILE A 111 4.86 2.66 7.94
C ILE A 111 3.74 2.11 7.04
N CYS A 112 4.09 1.19 6.12
CA CYS A 112 3.10 0.55 5.26
C CYS A 112 2.08 -0.27 6.06
N ASN A 113 2.54 -1.07 7.03
CA ASN A 113 1.70 -1.91 7.86
C ASN A 113 0.73 -1.07 8.72
N ASP A 114 1.21 0.03 9.31
CA ASP A 114 0.37 0.96 10.07
C ASP A 114 -0.78 1.52 9.21
N GLY A 115 -0.47 1.90 7.96
CA GLY A 115 -1.49 2.37 7.02
C GLY A 115 -2.49 1.30 6.61
N VAL A 116 -2.03 0.06 6.39
CA VAL A 116 -2.91 -1.09 6.12
C VAL A 116 -3.82 -1.39 7.31
N GLU A 117 -3.31 -1.33 8.54
CA GLU A 117 -4.10 -1.50 9.76
C GLU A 117 -5.17 -0.41 9.92
N GLU A 118 -4.84 0.83 9.56
CA GLU A 118 -5.80 1.94 9.59
C GLU A 118 -6.90 1.74 8.54
N MET A 119 -6.56 1.26 7.33
CA MET A 119 -7.54 0.88 6.31
C MET A 119 -8.43 -0.28 6.76
N ALA A 120 -7.88 -1.30 7.42
CA ALA A 120 -8.67 -2.42 7.95
C ALA A 120 -9.65 -1.97 9.05
N SER A 121 -9.21 -1.00 9.87
CA SER A 121 -10.04 -0.39 10.90
C SER A 121 -11.20 0.40 10.27
N LEU A 122 -10.93 1.16 9.20
CA LEU A 122 -11.95 1.91 8.46
C LEU A 122 -12.99 0.97 7.82
N MET A 123 -12.55 -0.13 7.20
CA MET A 123 -13.43 -1.16 6.65
C MET A 123 -14.42 -1.68 7.70
N THR A 124 -13.91 -2.00 8.88
CA THR A 124 -14.73 -2.51 9.99
C THR A 124 -15.71 -1.45 10.49
N GLN A 125 -15.28 -0.19 10.58
CA GLN A 125 -16.11 0.93 11.01
C GLN A 125 -17.26 1.21 10.04
N ASN A 126 -16.99 1.17 8.74
CA ASN A 126 -17.97 1.46 7.70
C ASN A 126 -18.86 0.25 7.36
N GLY A 127 -18.41 -0.96 7.68
CA GLY A 127 -19.05 -2.20 7.22
C GLY A 127 -18.83 -2.45 5.73
N ASP A 128 -17.68 -2.01 5.20
CA ASP A 128 -17.34 -2.16 3.79
C ASP A 128 -17.02 -3.63 3.45
N GLU A 129 -17.13 -3.96 2.16
CA GLU A 129 -16.71 -5.26 1.66
C GLU A 129 -15.18 -5.41 1.75
N TYR A 130 -14.72 -6.63 2.06
CA TYR A 130 -13.29 -6.94 2.16
C TYR A 130 -12.52 -6.59 0.87
N GLU A 131 -13.11 -6.82 -0.30
CA GLU A 131 -12.50 -6.49 -1.60
C GLU A 131 -12.17 -5.00 -1.74
N THR A 132 -13.00 -4.13 -1.16
CA THR A 132 -12.73 -2.68 -1.16
C THR A 132 -11.47 -2.38 -0.35
N TYR A 133 -11.38 -2.90 0.88
CA TYR A 133 -10.18 -2.76 1.71
C TYR A 133 -8.93 -3.33 1.03
N GLU A 134 -9.03 -4.53 0.46
CA GLU A 134 -7.91 -5.22 -0.19
C GLU A 134 -7.36 -4.42 -1.38
N GLU A 135 -8.23 -3.80 -2.18
CA GLU A 135 -7.81 -2.93 -3.28
C GLU A 135 -7.00 -1.72 -2.77
N TRP A 136 -7.44 -1.09 -1.68
CA TRP A 136 -6.76 0.08 -1.12
C TRP A 136 -5.45 -0.28 -0.41
N ALA A 137 -5.44 -1.36 0.38
CA ALA A 137 -4.24 -1.88 1.01
C ALA A 137 -3.19 -2.28 -0.05
N GLY A 138 -3.62 -2.88 -1.16
CA GLY A 138 -2.76 -3.22 -2.29
C GLY A 138 -2.06 -1.99 -2.90
N LYS A 139 -2.77 -0.86 -3.03
CA LYS A 139 -2.17 0.40 -3.52
C LYS A 139 -1.07 0.91 -2.59
N LEU A 140 -1.26 0.84 -1.27
CA LEU A 140 -0.23 1.25 -0.32
C LEU A 140 0.98 0.29 -0.35
N GLN A 141 0.73 -1.02 -0.50
CA GLN A 141 1.78 -2.03 -0.68
C GLN A 141 2.62 -1.76 -1.94
N ASP A 142 1.99 -1.36 -3.05
CA ASP A 142 2.68 -1.00 -4.29
C ASP A 142 3.62 0.20 -4.08
N VAL A 143 3.15 1.23 -3.37
CA VAL A 143 3.98 2.38 -2.98
C VAL A 143 5.17 1.93 -2.13
N TYR A 144 4.93 1.12 -1.09
CA TYR A 144 6.03 0.57 -0.28
C TYR A 144 7.06 -0.18 -1.13
N MET A 145 6.62 -1.04 -2.05
CA MET A 145 7.54 -1.81 -2.91
C MET A 145 8.39 -0.91 -3.80
N GLU A 146 7.81 0.15 -4.37
CA GLU A 146 8.53 1.13 -5.21
C GLU A 146 9.63 1.85 -4.41
N TYR A 147 9.34 2.26 -3.18
CA TYR A 147 10.28 3.02 -2.36
C TYR A 147 11.30 2.12 -1.64
N ALA A 148 10.92 0.92 -1.21
CA ALA A 148 11.85 -0.07 -0.64
C ALA A 148 12.91 -0.53 -1.65
N ALA A 149 12.57 -0.55 -2.94
CA ALA A 149 13.52 -0.83 -4.01
C ALA A 149 14.68 0.16 -4.02
N GLN A 150 14.46 1.44 -3.70
CA GLN A 150 15.52 2.47 -3.68
C GLN A 150 16.57 2.20 -2.60
N ILE A 151 16.15 1.66 -1.44
CA ILE A 151 17.06 1.23 -0.37
C ILE A 151 17.88 0.02 -0.86
N THR A 152 17.21 -0.96 -1.47
CA THR A 152 17.85 -2.17 -1.98
C THR A 152 18.83 -1.88 -3.14
N ASP A 153 18.52 -0.92 -3.99
CA ASP A 153 19.38 -0.44 -5.07
C ASP A 153 20.64 0.23 -4.54
N THR A 154 20.53 0.94 -3.40
CA THR A 154 21.67 1.54 -2.71
C THR A 154 22.63 0.44 -2.22
N TYR A 155 22.10 -0.60 -1.58
CA TYR A 155 22.89 -1.79 -1.20
C TYR A 155 23.55 -2.47 -2.41
N THR A 156 22.80 -2.68 -3.48
CA THR A 156 23.33 -3.35 -4.69
C THR A 156 24.50 -2.56 -5.29
N SER A 157 24.43 -1.23 -5.21
CA SER A 157 25.52 -0.35 -5.64
C SER A 157 26.77 -0.55 -4.77
N SER A 158 26.63 -0.47 -3.44
CA SER A 158 27.73 -0.71 -2.50
C SER A 158 28.37 -2.09 -2.67
N ALA A 159 27.55 -3.14 -2.83
CA ALA A 159 28.04 -4.50 -3.02
C ALA A 159 28.81 -4.70 -4.35
N THR A 160 28.45 -3.95 -5.39
CA THR A 160 29.13 -4.01 -6.69
C THR A 160 30.47 -3.28 -6.66
N ASP A 161 30.57 -2.20 -5.88
CA ASP A 161 31.82 -1.44 -5.71
C ASP A 161 32.89 -2.31 -5.04
N ILE A 162 32.56 -3.06 -3.99
CA ILE A 162 33.47 -4.04 -3.33
C ILE A 162 34.04 -5.04 -4.34
N SER A 163 33.17 -5.63 -5.15
CA SER A 163 33.56 -6.60 -6.18
C SER A 163 34.54 -6.01 -7.20
N THR A 164 34.46 -4.70 -7.43
CA THR A 164 35.34 -3.99 -8.37
C THR A 164 36.69 -3.67 -7.72
N ASP A 165 36.70 -3.26 -6.45
CA ASP A 165 37.92 -2.97 -5.70
C ASP A 165 38.75 -4.26 -5.46
N ASP A 166 38.11 -5.36 -5.06
CA ASP A 166 38.74 -6.67 -4.93
C ASP A 166 39.43 -7.13 -6.23
N LEU A 167 38.79 -6.86 -7.37
CA LEU A 167 39.35 -7.19 -8.68
C LEU A 167 40.55 -6.30 -9.02
N MET A 168 40.51 -5.01 -8.68
CA MET A 168 41.62 -4.09 -8.92
C MET A 168 42.83 -4.42 -8.05
N ASP A 169 42.63 -4.71 -6.77
CA ASP A 169 43.70 -5.11 -5.85
C ASP A 169 44.38 -6.40 -6.31
N ALA A 170 43.59 -7.40 -6.72
CA ALA A 170 44.13 -8.65 -7.27
C ALA A 170 44.94 -8.45 -8.57
N MET A 171 44.61 -7.43 -9.37
CA MET A 171 45.36 -7.09 -10.57
C MET A 171 46.67 -6.35 -10.27
N GLU A 172 46.72 -5.54 -9.21
CA GLU A 172 47.94 -4.85 -8.77
C GLU A 172 48.96 -5.81 -8.17
N GLU A 173 48.53 -6.81 -7.39
CA GLU A 173 49.41 -7.85 -6.84
C GLU A 173 50.13 -8.70 -7.90
N LEU A 174 49.62 -8.73 -9.13
CA LEU A 174 50.18 -9.52 -10.24
C LEU A 174 51.23 -8.76 -11.08
N GLN A 175 51.48 -7.46 -10.82
CA GLN A 175 52.46 -6.64 -11.53
C GLN A 175 53.80 -6.52 -10.80
#